data_AF-A0ABD4WRW9-F1
#
_entry.id   AF-A0ABD4WRW9-F1
#
_cell.length_a   1.000
_cell.length_b   1.000
_cell.length_c   1.000
_cell.angle_alpha   90.00
_cell.angle_beta   90.00
_cell.angle_gamma   90.00
#
_symmetry.space_group_name_H-M   'P 1'
#
loop_
_entity.id
_entity.type
_entity.pdbx_description
1 polymer ?
#
loop_
_entity_poly.entity_id
_entity_poly.type
_entity_poly.pdbx_seq_one_letter_code
_entity_poly.pdbx_strand_id
1 'polypeptide(L)'
;MAMSIQVVYVLFGGLLLLLVCFLSYLLIQKARLNAFRAKVESYKDSMKESLFIYLYRKDEEHRVEPKNKIELAGVEELLSSFSAAVQGDEILNNITLYAEKVFTPKYKKELHHSRWSVRMNALYAIEDFGLTTLTHQLVEMYEKKIVQRLKKIKF
;
A
#
# COMPACT_ATOMS: atom_id res chain seq x y z
N MET A 1 -15.68 43.30 31.07
CA MET A 1 -16.74 42.27 31.17
C MET A 1 -16.09 40.98 31.66
N ALA A 2 -16.23 40.65 32.94
CA ALA A 2 -15.81 39.34 33.44
C ALA A 2 -16.76 38.30 32.85
N MET A 3 -16.24 37.29 32.14
CA MET A 3 -17.07 36.19 31.68
C MET A 3 -17.64 35.45 32.90
N SER A 4 -18.96 35.19 32.89
CA SER A 4 -19.59 34.38 33.94
C SER A 4 -18.89 33.03 34.02
N ILE A 5 -18.59 32.58 35.24
CA ILE A 5 -17.89 31.32 35.49
C ILE A 5 -18.62 30.11 34.85
N GLN A 6 -19.95 30.22 34.68
CA GLN A 6 -20.78 29.25 33.98
C GLN A 6 -20.37 29.07 32.52
N VAL A 7 -20.02 30.16 31.82
CA VAL A 7 -19.59 30.11 30.41
C VAL A 7 -18.27 29.37 30.28
N VAL A 8 -17.35 29.57 31.23
CA VAL A 8 -16.05 28.87 31.25
C VAL A 8 -16.25 27.36 31.41
N TYR A 9 -17.14 26.93 32.31
CA TYR A 9 -17.44 25.50 32.49
C TYR A 9 -18.10 24.87 31.26
N VAL A 10 -19.01 25.59 30.58
CA VAL A 10 -19.63 25.09 29.34
C VAL A 10 -18.59 24.93 28.23
N LEU A 11 -17.71 25.92 28.05
CA LEU A 11 -16.65 25.85 27.05
C LEU A 11 -15.64 24.73 27.36
N PHE A 12 -15.21 24.63 28.62
CA PHE A 12 -14.29 23.59 29.06
C PHE A 12 -14.90 22.19 28.89
N GLY A 13 -16.15 22.00 29.31
CA GLY A 13 -16.87 20.74 29.15
C GLY A 13 -17.07 20.36 27.68
N GLY A 14 -17.39 21.34 26.82
CA GLY A 14 -17.50 21.12 25.38
C GLY A 14 -16.17 20.70 24.74
N LEU A 15 -15.07 21.37 25.10
CA LEU A 15 -13.74 21.02 24.61
C LEU A 15 -13.31 19.63 25.10
N LEU A 16 -13.59 19.31 26.37
CA LEU A 16 -13.30 18.00 26.94
C LEU A 16 -14.09 16.90 26.23
N LEU A 17 -15.38 17.13 25.97
CA LEU A 17 -16.23 16.19 25.23
C LEU A 17 -15.70 15.97 23.81
N LEU A 18 -15.34 17.05 23.09
CA LEU A 18 -14.75 16.96 21.75
C LEU A 18 -13.46 16.14 21.78
N LEU A 19 -12.60 16.36 22.77
CA LEU A 19 -11.34 15.65 22.92
C LEU A 19 -11.56 14.16 23.20
N VAL A 20 -12.53 13.81 24.05
CA VAL A 20 -12.92 12.42 24.30
C VAL A 20 -13.44 11.76 23.01
N CYS A 21 -14.34 12.42 22.27
CA CYS A 21 -14.85 11.89 21.01
C CYS A 21 -13.74 11.64 19.99
N PHE A 22 -12.80 12.59 19.85
CA PHE A 22 -11.67 12.46 18.94
C PHE A 22 -10.73 11.32 19.37
N LEU A 23 -10.43 11.22 20.66
CA LEU A 23 -9.61 10.14 21.22
C LEU A 23 -10.25 8.77 20.97
N SER A 24 -11.55 8.64 21.24
CA SER A 24 -12.30 7.40 20.98
C SER A 24 -12.26 7.01 19.50
N TYR A 25 -12.44 7.99 18.60
CA TYR A 25 -12.33 7.76 17.16
C TYR A 25 -10.95 7.21 16.77
N LEU A 26 -9.87 7.83 17.26
CA LEU A 26 -8.50 7.40 17.00
C LEU A 26 -8.22 5.99 17.56
N LEU A 27 -8.72 5.68 18.76
CA LEU A 27 -8.57 4.35 19.36
C LEU A 27 -9.25 3.28 18.53
N ILE A 28 -10.48 3.53 18.06
CA ILE A 28 -11.21 2.60 17.19
C ILE A 28 -10.47 2.41 15.86
N GLN A 29 -9.99 3.50 15.25
CA GLN A 29 -9.21 3.44 14.02
C GLN A 29 -7.92 2.62 14.21
N LYS A 30 -7.19 2.87 15.30
CA LYS A 30 -5.96 2.14 15.65
C LYS A 30 -6.24 0.66 15.90
N ALA A 31 -7.31 0.33 16.62
CA ALA A 31 -7.70 -1.06 16.88
C ALA A 31 -8.01 -1.81 15.57
N ARG A 32 -8.74 -1.19 14.64
CA ARG A 32 -9.03 -1.78 13.32
C ARG A 32 -7.76 -2.00 12.50
N LEU A 33 -6.83 -1.04 12.52
CA LEU A 33 -5.55 -1.18 11.84
C LEU A 33 -4.71 -2.31 12.45
N ASN A 34 -4.63 -2.38 13.77
CA ASN A 34 -3.90 -3.45 14.47
C ASN A 34 -4.51 -4.83 14.18
N ALA A 35 -5.84 -4.94 14.15
CA ALA A 35 -6.51 -6.19 13.78
C ALA A 35 -6.21 -6.61 12.33
N PHE A 36 -6.17 -5.65 11.40
CA PHE A 36 -5.74 -5.93 10.03
C PHE A 36 -4.27 -6.39 9.99
N ARG A 37 -3.37 -5.69 10.69
CA ARG A 37 -1.94 -6.03 10.75
C ARG A 37 -1.69 -7.41 11.35
N ALA A 38 -2.38 -7.76 12.45
CA ALA A 38 -2.27 -9.08 13.06
C ALA A 38 -2.67 -10.20 12.09
N LYS A 39 -3.71 -9.99 11.27
CA LYS A 39 -4.12 -10.96 10.24
C LYS A 39 -3.11 -11.05 9.10
N VAL A 40 -2.50 -9.93 8.70
CA VAL A 40 -1.43 -9.92 7.68
C VAL A 40 -0.22 -10.69 8.19
N GLU A 41 0.25 -10.44 9.41
CA GLU A 41 1.38 -11.17 10.00
C GLU A 41 1.10 -12.66 10.13
N SER A 42 -0.08 -13.05 10.63
CA SER A 42 -0.47 -14.46 10.71
C SER A 42 -0.48 -15.15 9.33
N TYR A 43 -0.91 -14.43 8.29
CA TYR A 43 -0.85 -14.96 6.93
C TYR A 43 0.59 -15.09 6.43
N LYS A 44 1.44 -14.09 6.70
CA LYS A 44 2.87 -14.13 6.34
C LYS A 44 3.56 -15.33 6.97
N ASP A 45 3.36 -15.56 8.26
CA ASP A 45 3.98 -16.67 8.99
C ASP A 45 3.59 -18.03 8.39
N SER A 46 2.34 -18.20 7.96
CA SER A 46 1.87 -19.46 7.36
C SER A 46 2.30 -19.67 5.91
N MET A 47 2.52 -18.59 5.14
CA MET A 47 2.80 -18.69 3.70
C MET A 47 4.25 -18.42 3.32
N LYS A 48 5.08 -17.91 4.25
CA LYS A 48 6.48 -17.54 3.98
C LYS A 48 7.28 -18.67 3.33
N GLU A 49 7.21 -19.87 3.89
CA GLU A 49 7.94 -21.04 3.38
C GLU A 49 7.44 -21.46 2.00
N SER A 50 6.11 -21.57 1.83
CA SER A 50 5.50 -21.94 0.56
C SER A 50 5.86 -20.97 -0.57
N LEU A 51 5.74 -19.66 -0.31
CA LEU A 51 6.11 -18.63 -1.28
C LEU A 51 7.61 -18.69 -1.62
N PHE A 52 8.48 -18.93 -0.62
CA PHE A 52 9.91 -19.07 -0.87
C PHE A 52 10.22 -20.29 -1.74
N ILE A 53 9.61 -21.44 -1.46
CA ILE A 53 9.76 -22.66 -2.25
C ILE A 53 9.28 -22.43 -3.69
N TYR A 54 8.12 -21.80 -3.87
CA TYR A 54 7.59 -21.45 -5.19
C TYR A 54 8.58 -20.58 -5.97
N LEU A 55 9.08 -19.51 -5.36
CA LEU A 55 9.97 -18.55 -6.04
C LEU A 55 11.36 -19.14 -6.35
N TYR A 56 11.87 -20.01 -5.47
CA TYR A 56 13.21 -20.59 -5.62
C TYR A 56 13.23 -21.84 -6.50
N ARG A 57 12.24 -22.73 -6.33
CA ARG A 57 12.18 -24.03 -7.03
C ARG A 57 11.24 -24.06 -8.23
N LYS A 58 10.44 -23.00 -8.44
CA LYS A 58 9.37 -22.95 -9.47
C LYS A 58 8.37 -24.10 -9.32
N ASP A 59 8.13 -24.50 -8.07
CA ASP A 59 7.25 -25.61 -7.74
C ASP A 59 5.79 -25.14 -7.66
N GLU A 60 5.00 -25.47 -8.68
CA GLU A 60 3.59 -25.07 -8.77
C GLU A 60 2.71 -25.62 -7.63
N GLU A 61 3.11 -26.69 -6.94
CA GLU A 61 2.36 -27.19 -5.77
C GLU A 61 2.34 -26.18 -4.62
N HIS A 62 3.39 -25.37 -4.52
CA HIS A 62 3.56 -24.34 -3.50
C HIS A 62 3.09 -22.95 -3.96
N ARG A 63 2.38 -22.89 -5.09
CA ARG A 63 1.97 -21.61 -5.65
C ARG A 63 0.99 -20.87 -4.73
N VAL A 64 1.39 -19.68 -4.32
CA VAL A 64 0.55 -18.78 -3.51
C VAL A 64 -0.24 -17.87 -4.44
N GLU A 65 -1.57 -17.86 -4.31
CA GLU A 65 -2.45 -16.93 -5.00
C GLU A 65 -3.30 -16.14 -3.99
N PRO A 66 -3.00 -14.86 -3.73
CA PRO A 66 -3.74 -14.08 -2.75
C PRO A 66 -5.16 -13.76 -3.24
N LYS A 67 -6.17 -14.08 -2.43
CA LYS A 67 -7.60 -13.98 -2.78
C LYS A 67 -8.28 -12.75 -2.20
N ASN A 68 -7.68 -12.14 -1.19
CA ASN A 68 -8.25 -10.98 -0.51
C ASN A 68 -7.16 -9.97 -0.13
N LYS A 69 -7.57 -8.82 0.42
CA LYS A 69 -6.67 -7.71 0.75
C LYS A 69 -5.62 -8.06 1.81
N ILE A 70 -5.92 -8.98 2.73
CA ILE A 70 -5.00 -9.40 3.79
C ILE A 70 -3.90 -10.24 3.17
N GLU A 71 -4.30 -11.25 2.39
CA GLU A 71 -3.37 -12.13 1.69
C GLU A 71 -2.50 -11.34 0.71
N LEU A 72 -3.11 -10.44 -0.07
CA LEU A 72 -2.39 -9.60 -1.03
C LEU A 72 -1.32 -8.73 -0.35
N ALA A 73 -1.66 -8.12 0.79
CA ALA A 73 -0.71 -7.33 1.57
C ALA A 73 0.40 -8.21 2.19
N GLY A 74 0.06 -9.40 2.65
CA GLY A 74 1.06 -10.33 3.21
C GLY A 74 2.04 -10.83 2.16
N VAL A 75 1.56 -11.20 0.97
CA VAL A 75 2.40 -11.58 -0.17
C VAL A 75 3.30 -10.42 -0.59
N GLU A 76 2.77 -9.19 -0.65
CA GLU A 76 3.54 -7.98 -1.02
C GLU A 76 4.69 -7.73 -0.03
N GLU A 77 4.42 -7.79 1.27
CA GLU A 77 5.45 -7.60 2.31
C GLU A 77 6.49 -8.74 2.32
N LEU A 78 6.07 -9.98 2.07
CA LEU A 78 7.01 -11.11 1.93
C LEU A 78 7.93 -10.94 0.73
N LEU A 79 7.39 -10.58 -0.44
CA LEU A 79 8.19 -10.35 -1.64
C LEU A 79 9.19 -9.22 -1.46
N SER A 80 8.77 -8.12 -0.83
CA SER A 80 9.67 -7.01 -0.49
C SER A 80 10.78 -7.46 0.47
N SER A 81 10.46 -8.32 1.44
CA SER A 81 11.45 -8.88 2.36
C SER A 81 12.43 -9.82 1.63
N PHE A 82 11.96 -10.61 0.67
CA PHE A 82 12.79 -11.52 -0.11
C PHE A 82 13.68 -10.78 -1.12
N SER A 83 13.16 -9.78 -1.82
CA SER A 83 13.95 -8.98 -2.77
C SER A 83 15.09 -8.24 -2.07
N ALA A 84 14.89 -7.79 -0.84
CA ALA A 84 15.93 -7.16 -0.04
C ALA A 84 17.01 -8.15 0.49
N ALA A 85 16.65 -9.42 0.66
CA ALA A 85 17.53 -10.42 1.28
C ALA A 85 18.31 -11.28 0.28
N VAL A 86 17.82 -11.42 -0.95
CA VAL A 86 18.40 -12.33 -1.95
C VAL A 86 19.43 -11.60 -2.82
N GLN A 87 20.57 -12.25 -3.05
CA GLN A 87 21.57 -11.82 -4.03
C GLN A 87 21.56 -12.81 -5.20
N GLY A 88 21.08 -12.36 -6.37
CA GLY A 88 21.07 -13.18 -7.58
C GLY A 88 19.94 -12.82 -8.55
N ASP A 89 20.30 -12.59 -9.82
CA ASP A 89 19.39 -12.10 -10.86
C ASP A 89 18.24 -13.07 -11.17
N GLU A 90 18.46 -14.39 -11.03
CA GLU A 90 17.43 -15.39 -11.35
C GLU A 90 16.24 -15.33 -10.38
N ILE A 91 16.50 -15.25 -9.08
CA ILE A 91 15.42 -15.18 -8.08
C ILE A 91 14.73 -13.82 -8.16
N LEU A 92 15.49 -12.75 -8.41
CA LEU A 92 14.92 -11.42 -8.62
C LEU A 92 13.95 -11.42 -9.82
N ASN A 93 14.33 -12.07 -10.92
CA ASN A 93 13.45 -12.23 -12.08
C ASN A 93 12.19 -13.06 -11.76
N ASN A 94 12.30 -14.12 -10.95
CA ASN A 94 11.14 -14.90 -10.52
C ASN A 94 10.19 -14.06 -9.63
N ILE A 95 10.74 -13.24 -8.73
CA ILE A 95 10.01 -12.27 -7.91
C ILE A 95 9.25 -11.29 -8.82
N THR A 96 9.93 -10.71 -9.82
CA THR A 96 9.32 -9.79 -10.78
C THR A 96 8.18 -10.45 -11.56
N LEU A 97 8.39 -11.65 -12.13
CA LEU A 97 7.36 -12.37 -12.89
C LEU A 97 6.12 -12.69 -12.03
N TYR A 98 6.34 -13.12 -10.79
CA TYR A 98 5.24 -13.38 -9.86
C TYR A 98 4.51 -12.08 -9.49
N ALA A 99 5.26 -11.02 -9.19
CA ALA A 99 4.72 -9.70 -8.84
C ALA A 99 3.92 -9.08 -10.00
N GLU A 100 4.36 -9.22 -11.25
CA GLU A 100 3.62 -8.78 -12.43
C GLU A 100 2.28 -9.50 -12.54
N LYS A 101 2.25 -10.82 -12.30
CA LYS A 101 1.01 -11.60 -12.36
C LYS A 101 0.02 -11.17 -11.28
N VAL A 102 0.50 -10.94 -10.07
CA VAL A 102 -0.34 -10.74 -8.88
C VAL A 102 -0.72 -9.27 -8.66
N PHE A 103 0.22 -8.34 -8.82
CA PHE A 103 0.04 -6.94 -8.41
C PHE A 103 -0.26 -5.95 -9.53
N THR A 104 -0.05 -6.32 -10.81
CA THR A 104 -0.36 -5.43 -11.94
C THR A 104 -1.78 -4.85 -11.87
N PRO A 105 -2.84 -5.63 -11.59
CA PRO A 105 -4.20 -5.08 -11.46
C PRO A 105 -4.33 -4.05 -10.33
N LYS A 106 -3.66 -4.31 -9.19
CA LYS A 106 -3.64 -3.41 -8.03
C LYS A 106 -2.97 -2.08 -8.39
N TYR A 107 -1.72 -2.13 -8.87
CA TYR A 107 -0.96 -0.91 -9.14
C TYR A 107 -1.54 -0.11 -10.31
N LYS A 108 -2.10 -0.77 -11.32
CA LYS A 108 -2.82 -0.09 -12.40
C LYS A 108 -3.96 0.79 -11.87
N LYS A 109 -4.70 0.30 -10.87
CA LYS A 109 -5.77 1.07 -10.21
C LYS A 109 -5.19 2.20 -9.35
N GLU A 110 -4.12 1.93 -8.61
CA GLU A 110 -3.51 2.93 -7.71
C GLU A 110 -2.84 4.08 -8.47
N LEU A 111 -2.27 3.85 -9.65
CA LEU A 111 -1.72 4.88 -10.53
C LEU A 111 -2.76 5.94 -10.96
N HIS A 112 -4.04 5.56 -11.00
CA HIS A 112 -5.16 6.46 -11.35
C HIS A 112 -5.88 7.03 -10.13
N HIS A 113 -5.40 6.75 -8.93
CA HIS A 113 -6.05 7.18 -7.70
C HIS A 113 -6.01 8.71 -7.54
N SER A 114 -7.02 9.32 -6.92
CA SER A 114 -7.11 10.79 -6.76
C SER A 114 -6.02 11.35 -5.84
N ARG A 115 -5.68 10.63 -4.77
CA ARG A 115 -4.62 10.98 -3.82
C ARG A 115 -3.24 10.75 -4.42
N TRP A 116 -2.40 11.80 -4.41
CA TRP A 116 -1.03 11.73 -4.94
C TRP A 116 -0.15 10.71 -4.21
N SER A 117 -0.27 10.58 -2.89
CA SER A 117 0.50 9.61 -2.10
C SER A 117 0.26 8.17 -2.53
N VAL A 118 -0.99 7.80 -2.86
CA VAL A 118 -1.32 6.44 -3.36
C VAL A 118 -0.67 6.18 -4.71
N ARG A 119 -0.69 7.17 -5.62
CA ARG A 119 -0.01 7.06 -6.91
C ARG A 119 1.50 6.89 -6.73
N MET A 120 2.09 7.65 -5.80
CA MET A 120 3.53 7.59 -5.55
C MET A 120 3.95 6.24 -4.95
N ASN A 121 3.17 5.70 -4.01
CA ASN A 121 3.43 4.37 -3.46
C ASN A 121 3.40 3.28 -4.53
N ALA A 122 2.44 3.36 -5.46
CA ALA A 122 2.38 2.43 -6.59
C ALA A 122 3.61 2.54 -7.50
N LEU A 123 4.10 3.77 -7.76
CA LEU A 123 5.33 3.96 -8.56
C LEU A 123 6.56 3.35 -7.89
N TYR A 124 6.73 3.58 -6.58
CA TYR A 124 7.83 2.96 -5.82
C TYR A 124 7.73 1.43 -5.83
N ALA A 125 6.54 0.87 -5.61
CA ALA A 125 6.37 -0.58 -5.65
C ALA A 125 6.63 -1.18 -7.05
N ILE A 126 6.25 -0.46 -8.11
CA ILE A 126 6.56 -0.85 -9.50
C ILE A 126 8.07 -0.89 -9.74
N GLU A 127 8.80 0.11 -9.24
CA GLU A 127 10.25 0.19 -9.32
C GLU A 127 10.92 -0.92 -8.50
N ASP A 128 10.54 -1.07 -7.23
CA ASP A 128 11.10 -2.05 -6.30
C ASP A 128 10.92 -3.50 -6.78
N PHE A 129 9.80 -3.81 -7.44
CA PHE A 129 9.53 -5.13 -8.01
C PHE A 129 9.93 -5.26 -9.49
N GLY A 130 10.41 -4.19 -10.12
CA GLY A 130 10.83 -4.19 -11.52
C GLY A 130 9.70 -4.50 -12.51
N LEU A 131 8.47 -4.02 -12.27
CA LEU A 131 7.32 -4.38 -13.10
C LEU A 131 7.36 -3.67 -14.47
N THR A 132 7.76 -4.41 -15.50
CA THR A 132 7.93 -3.90 -16.87
C THR A 132 6.62 -3.78 -17.64
N THR A 133 5.62 -4.60 -17.32
CA THR A 133 4.29 -4.60 -17.95
C THR A 133 3.54 -3.27 -17.81
N LEU A 134 3.90 -2.46 -16.81
CA LEU A 134 3.29 -1.14 -16.58
C LEU A 134 4.06 0.01 -17.24
N THR A 135 5.27 -0.22 -17.75
CA THR A 135 6.16 0.83 -18.28
C THR A 135 5.52 1.61 -19.43
N HIS A 136 4.88 0.94 -20.40
CA HIS A 136 4.21 1.61 -21.51
C HIS A 136 3.12 2.56 -21.01
N GLN A 137 2.31 2.11 -20.05
CA GLN A 137 1.24 2.93 -19.47
C GLN A 137 1.81 4.14 -18.72
N LEU A 138 2.93 3.97 -18.01
CA LEU A 138 3.60 5.06 -17.30
C LEU A 138 4.14 6.14 -18.24
N VAL A 139 4.74 5.74 -19.36
CA VAL A 139 5.23 6.66 -20.41
C VAL A 139 4.07 7.46 -20.99
N GLU A 140 2.97 6.80 -21.36
CA GLU A 140 1.78 7.48 -21.91
C GLU A 140 1.19 8.51 -20.92
N MET A 141 1.13 8.16 -19.63
CA MET A 141 0.68 9.06 -18.57
C MET A 141 1.59 10.28 -18.42
N TYR A 142 2.91 10.08 -18.52
CA TYR A 142 3.90 11.14 -18.43
C TYR A 142 3.79 12.11 -19.61
N GLU A 143 3.70 11.60 -20.84
CA GLU A 143 3.57 12.39 -22.06
C GLU A 143 2.28 13.24 -22.05
N LYS A 144 1.13 12.65 -21.71
CA LYS A 144 -0.13 13.39 -21.57
C LYS A 144 -0.01 14.54 -20.58
N LYS A 145 0.67 14.34 -19.46
CA LYS A 145 0.86 15.36 -18.43
C LYS A 145 1.77 16.50 -18.90
N ILE A 146 2.83 16.20 -19.65
CA ILE A 146 3.68 17.22 -20.28
C ILE A 146 2.86 18.04 -21.27
N VAL A 147 2.13 17.39 -22.19
CA VAL A 147 1.33 18.08 -23.20
C VAL A 147 0.30 19.00 -22.54
N GLN A 148 -0.36 18.56 -21.47
CA GLN A 148 -1.29 19.40 -20.71
C GLN A 148 -0.61 20.60 -20.04
N ARG A 149 0.59 20.44 -19.48
CA ARG A 149 1.37 21.54 -18.90
C ARG A 149 1.77 22.56 -19.98
N LEU A 150 2.26 22.09 -21.12
CA LEU A 150 2.65 22.95 -22.24
C LEU A 150 1.47 23.76 -22.80
N LYS A 151 0.27 23.15 -22.86
CA LYS A 151 -0.95 23.87 -23.24
C LYS A 151 -1.33 24.97 -22.25
N LYS A 152 -1.03 24.82 -20.96
CA LYS A 152 -1.34 25.83 -19.93
C LYS A 152 -0.35 27.01 -19.87
N ILE A 153 0.84 26.88 -20.44
CA ILE A 153 1.88 27.94 -20.47
C ILE A 153 1.72 28.85 -21.70
N LYS A 154 1.00 28.38 -22.74
CA LYS A 154 0.76 29.14 -23.98
C LYS A 154 -0.51 29.99 -23.97
N PHE A 155 -1.11 30.22 -22.79
CA PHE A 155 -2.22 31.15 -22.54
C PHE A 155 -1.92 31.92 -21.25
#